data_AF-A0A9P8ICJ0-F1
#
_entry.id   AF-A0A9P8ICJ0-F1
#
_cell.length_a   1.000
_cell.length_b   1.000
_cell.length_c   1.000
_cell.angle_alpha   90.00
_cell.angle_beta   90.00
_cell.angle_gamma   90.00
#
_symmetry.space_group_name_H-M   'P 1'
#
loop_
_entity.id
_entity.type
_entity.pdbx_description
1 polymer ?
#
loop_
_entity_poly.entity_id
_entity_poly.type
_entity_poly.pdbx_seq_one_letter_code
_entity_poly.pdbx_strand_id
1 'polypeptide(L)'
;MPINSSALEAHQTTLSTMALGKQPKALLFDIGGVCVGSPFQAILDYEAAHNIPSGWINFSISRPAPNGTWHRLERGEIKLDAHFFEGFSQDLRSKESWREFCDIRGKNQSPTHGVDATSAADSLPPPPDIDGEWLFWEMMRVASDPDPFMYPALKKLKASGQFLIAALSNTVIFPENHAYSKGIADEVRSQFDVFISSAHVGLRKPDPQIYLYAVEKMDGYVREKARVDGSLAKELGRDIGIATSDVIFLDDIGANLKTAKMVGMGTIKVQLGNVVDAVKELEKVTGLELLGEDDSKLRL
;
A
#
# COMPACT_ATOMS: atom_id res chain seq x y z
N MET A 1 -20.57 16.29 49.73
CA MET A 1 -21.38 16.65 48.55
C MET A 1 -21.00 15.68 47.43
N PRO A 2 -21.95 14.96 46.83
CA PRO A 2 -21.62 14.03 45.76
C PRO A 2 -21.23 14.80 44.50
N ILE A 3 -20.12 14.40 43.88
CA ILE A 3 -19.62 14.95 42.63
C ILE A 3 -20.62 14.58 41.54
N ASN A 4 -21.16 15.59 40.86
CA ASN A 4 -22.22 15.47 39.87
C ASN A 4 -21.75 14.56 38.71
N SER A 5 -22.44 13.43 38.48
CA SER A 5 -22.06 12.41 37.47
C SER A 5 -22.00 12.98 36.05
N SER A 6 -22.78 14.02 35.76
CA SER A 6 -22.76 14.73 34.48
C SER A 6 -21.43 15.46 34.21
N ALA A 7 -20.74 15.91 35.26
CA ALA A 7 -19.43 16.55 35.13
C ALA A 7 -18.33 15.51 34.87
N LEU A 8 -18.45 14.29 35.42
CA LEU A 8 -17.53 13.20 35.15
C LEU A 8 -17.72 12.63 33.74
N GLU A 9 -18.95 12.51 33.26
CA GLU A 9 -19.25 12.11 31.88
C GLU A 9 -18.78 13.18 30.89
N ALA A 10 -19.07 14.46 31.14
CA ALA A 10 -18.54 15.54 30.29
C ALA A 10 -17.01 15.59 30.30
N HIS A 11 -16.35 15.33 31.43
CA HIS A 11 -14.88 15.26 31.49
C HIS A 11 -14.33 14.00 30.83
N GLN A 12 -15.00 12.84 30.90
CA GLN A 12 -14.61 11.62 30.18
C GLN A 12 -14.86 11.72 28.67
N THR A 13 -15.96 12.32 28.24
CA THR A 13 -16.20 12.60 26.81
C THR A 13 -15.15 13.58 26.30
N THR A 14 -14.83 14.64 27.05
CA THR A 14 -13.80 15.63 26.66
C THR A 14 -12.39 15.01 26.69
N LEU A 15 -12.06 14.16 27.67
CA LEU A 15 -10.78 13.44 27.73
C LEU A 15 -10.66 12.36 26.65
N SER A 16 -11.78 11.79 26.18
CA SER A 16 -11.81 10.89 25.03
C SER A 16 -11.59 11.64 23.71
N THR A 17 -12.03 12.91 23.63
CA THR A 17 -11.72 13.79 22.48
C THR A 17 -10.29 14.37 22.53
N MET A 18 -9.63 14.39 23.69
CA MET A 18 -8.29 14.99 23.85
C MET A 18 -7.12 14.01 23.60
N ALA A 19 -7.38 12.71 23.34
CA ALA A 19 -6.33 11.70 23.16
C ALA A 19 -6.16 11.17 21.72
N LEU A 20 -7.04 11.52 20.78
CA LEU A 20 -6.77 11.36 19.35
C LEU A 20 -6.28 12.70 18.80
N GLY A 21 -5.19 12.69 18.03
CA GLY A 21 -4.78 13.86 17.26
C GLY A 21 -5.93 14.43 16.43
N LYS A 22 -5.80 15.68 15.97
CA LYS A 22 -6.71 16.32 15.02
C LYS A 22 -7.12 15.31 13.92
N GLN A 23 -8.42 15.13 13.69
CA GLN A 23 -8.91 14.26 12.62
C GLN A 23 -8.26 14.61 11.28
N PRO A 24 -7.93 13.61 10.44
CA PRO A 24 -7.32 13.86 9.14
C PRO A 24 -8.29 14.62 8.24
N LYS A 25 -7.76 15.42 7.32
CA LYS A 25 -8.55 16.01 6.22
C LYS A 25 -8.60 15.08 5.01
N ALA A 26 -7.59 14.23 4.84
CA ALA A 26 -7.46 13.35 3.69
C ALA A 26 -7.04 11.93 4.10
N LEU A 27 -7.60 10.95 3.39
CA LEU A 27 -7.24 9.55 3.48
C LEU A 27 -6.62 9.15 2.14
N LEU A 28 -5.36 8.71 2.19
CA LEU A 28 -4.58 8.32 1.04
C LEU A 28 -4.39 6.80 1.06
N PHE A 29 -4.83 6.10 0.02
CA PHE A 29 -4.80 4.64 -0.04
C PHE A 29 -3.79 4.15 -1.08
N ASP A 30 -3.00 3.14 -0.75
CA ASP A 30 -2.52 2.22 -1.78
C ASP A 30 -3.70 1.42 -2.36
N ILE A 31 -3.45 0.76 -3.48
CA ILE A 31 -4.45 -0.03 -4.18
C ILE A 31 -4.20 -1.52 -3.96
N GLY A 32 -3.08 -2.05 -4.47
CA GLY A 32 -2.74 -3.47 -4.32
C GLY A 32 -2.58 -3.84 -2.84
N GLY A 33 -3.28 -4.88 -2.40
CA GLY A 33 -3.24 -5.34 -1.00
C GLY A 33 -3.97 -4.44 0.01
N VAL A 34 -4.63 -3.37 -0.45
CA VAL A 34 -5.42 -2.46 0.38
C VAL A 34 -6.85 -2.39 -0.12
N CYS A 35 -7.08 -1.88 -1.33
CA CYS A 35 -8.41 -1.75 -1.93
C CYS A 35 -8.79 -2.95 -2.82
N VAL A 36 -7.79 -3.70 -3.26
CA VAL A 36 -7.91 -4.92 -4.06
C VAL A 36 -6.97 -5.99 -3.50
N GLY A 37 -7.05 -7.21 -4.00
CA GLY A 37 -6.14 -8.30 -3.61
C GLY A 37 -4.66 -7.91 -3.69
N SER A 38 -3.82 -8.51 -2.82
CA SER A 38 -2.38 -8.22 -2.79
C SER A 38 -1.62 -9.05 -3.83
N PRO A 39 -0.82 -8.42 -4.71
CA PRO A 39 0.16 -9.12 -5.55
C PRO A 39 1.08 -10.05 -4.75
N PHE A 40 1.36 -9.73 -3.48
CA PHE A 40 2.20 -10.58 -2.64
C PHE A 40 1.59 -11.94 -2.36
N GLN A 41 0.25 -12.07 -2.36
CA GLN A 41 -0.37 -13.38 -2.23
C GLN A 41 -0.07 -14.26 -3.46
N ALA A 42 -0.15 -13.70 -4.67
CA ALA A 42 0.21 -14.41 -5.90
C ALA A 42 1.68 -14.87 -5.88
N ILE A 43 2.58 -14.03 -5.36
CA ILE A 43 4.00 -14.40 -5.18
C ILE A 43 4.13 -15.58 -4.22
N LEU A 44 3.50 -15.51 -3.04
CA LEU A 44 3.59 -16.56 -2.02
C LEU A 44 3.04 -17.90 -2.54
N ASP A 45 1.91 -17.85 -3.25
CA ASP A 45 1.28 -19.04 -3.83
C ASP A 45 2.17 -19.65 -4.93
N TYR A 46 2.78 -18.81 -5.78
CA TYR A 46 3.73 -19.27 -6.78
C TYR A 46 4.97 -19.88 -6.13
N GLU A 47 5.54 -19.24 -5.11
CA GLU A 47 6.70 -19.76 -4.41
C GLU A 47 6.42 -21.15 -3.81
N ALA A 48 5.26 -21.31 -3.17
CA ALA A 48 4.83 -22.58 -2.61
C ALA A 48 4.62 -23.66 -3.68
N ALA A 49 3.91 -23.33 -4.76
CA ALA A 49 3.62 -24.27 -5.86
C ALA A 49 4.87 -24.76 -6.60
N HIS A 50 5.92 -23.93 -6.65
CA HIS A 50 7.15 -24.22 -7.38
C HIS A 50 8.33 -24.64 -6.47
N ASN A 51 8.09 -24.88 -5.18
CA ASN A 51 9.13 -25.21 -4.19
C ASN A 51 10.26 -24.17 -4.09
N ILE A 52 9.92 -22.91 -4.33
CA ILE A 52 10.83 -21.78 -4.20
C ILE A 52 10.87 -21.38 -2.72
N PRO A 53 12.04 -21.10 -2.15
CA PRO A 53 12.14 -20.52 -0.82
C PRO A 53 11.26 -19.28 -0.64
N SER A 54 10.36 -19.33 0.36
CA SER A 54 9.49 -18.19 0.64
C SER A 54 10.27 -16.89 0.83
N GLY A 55 9.81 -15.84 0.15
CA GLY A 55 10.40 -14.50 0.16
C GLY A 55 11.50 -14.28 -0.88
N TRP A 56 11.90 -15.29 -1.65
CA TRP A 56 12.92 -15.14 -2.69
C TRP A 56 12.50 -14.13 -3.76
N ILE A 57 11.27 -14.23 -4.27
CA ILE A 57 10.80 -13.38 -5.37
C ILE A 57 10.78 -11.92 -4.93
N ASN A 58 10.16 -11.63 -3.78
CA ASN A 58 10.15 -10.27 -3.23
C ASN A 58 11.56 -9.75 -2.92
N PHE A 59 12.44 -10.61 -2.40
CA PHE A 59 13.84 -10.25 -2.18
C PHE A 59 14.51 -9.86 -3.49
N SER A 60 14.38 -10.68 -4.52
CA SER A 60 14.96 -10.45 -5.84
C SER A 60 14.40 -9.18 -6.51
N ILE A 61 13.09 -8.94 -6.45
CA ILE A 61 12.45 -7.73 -6.99
C ILE A 61 13.01 -6.47 -6.32
N SER A 62 13.13 -6.51 -4.99
CA SER A 62 13.55 -5.34 -4.19
C SER A 62 15.05 -5.06 -4.26
N ARG A 63 15.89 -6.08 -4.50
CA ARG A 63 17.32 -5.96 -4.38
C ARG A 63 18.00 -4.98 -5.36
N PRO A 64 17.66 -4.96 -6.66
CA PRO A 64 18.26 -4.03 -7.60
C PRO A 64 17.67 -2.61 -7.49
N ALA A 65 16.93 -2.27 -6.44
CA ALA A 65 16.44 -0.92 -6.22
C ALA A 65 17.59 0.12 -6.23
N PRO A 66 17.37 1.32 -6.80
CA PRO A 66 16.15 1.78 -7.46
C PRO A 66 16.09 1.45 -8.97
N ASN A 67 17.07 0.73 -9.51
CA ASN A 67 17.30 0.60 -10.96
C ASN A 67 16.84 -0.72 -11.57
N GLY A 68 16.33 -1.65 -10.76
CA GLY A 68 15.78 -2.91 -11.25
C GLY A 68 14.64 -2.72 -12.25
N THR A 69 14.43 -3.72 -13.11
CA THR A 69 13.48 -3.67 -14.21
C THR A 69 12.07 -3.35 -13.72
N TRP A 70 11.64 -3.95 -12.61
CA TRP A 70 10.37 -3.65 -11.95
C TRP A 70 10.23 -2.18 -11.53
N HIS A 71 11.27 -1.62 -10.91
CA HIS A 71 11.27 -0.23 -10.43
C HIS A 71 11.18 0.77 -11.58
N ARG A 72 11.90 0.49 -12.68
CA ARG A 72 11.87 1.32 -13.89
C ARG A 72 10.50 1.26 -14.57
N LEU A 73 9.86 0.08 -14.60
CA LEU A 73 8.50 -0.08 -15.10
C LEU A 73 7.51 0.73 -14.26
N GLU A 74 7.60 0.65 -12.92
CA GLU A 74 6.69 1.39 -12.03
C GLU A 74 6.91 2.90 -12.06
N ARG A 75 8.03 3.39 -12.60
CA ARG A 75 8.26 4.82 -12.89
C ARG A 75 7.93 5.21 -14.33
N GLY A 76 7.42 4.29 -15.15
CA GLY A 76 7.10 4.57 -16.56
C GLY A 76 8.33 4.84 -17.43
N GLU A 77 9.52 4.46 -16.97
CA GLU A 77 10.79 4.65 -17.72
C GLU A 77 10.95 3.63 -18.86
N ILE A 78 10.27 2.50 -18.75
CA ILE A 78 10.23 1.42 -19.75
C ILE A 78 8.79 0.98 -19.99
N LYS A 79 8.55 0.39 -21.16
CA LYS A 79 7.24 -0.13 -21.56
C LYS A 79 7.01 -1.52 -20.99
N LEU A 80 5.74 -1.86 -20.73
CA LEU A 80 5.32 -3.23 -20.47
C LEU A 80 5.26 -4.01 -21.79
N ASP A 81 6.40 -4.60 -22.18
CA ASP A 81 6.56 -5.38 -23.40
C ASP A 81 7.54 -6.56 -23.19
N ALA A 82 7.90 -7.26 -24.28
CA ALA A 82 8.81 -8.40 -24.23
C ALA A 82 10.18 -8.07 -23.59
N HIS A 83 10.71 -6.85 -23.77
CA HIS A 83 11.99 -6.45 -23.17
C HIS A 83 11.86 -6.28 -21.65
N PHE A 84 10.70 -5.83 -21.17
CA PHE A 84 10.42 -5.82 -19.73
C PHE A 84 10.43 -7.25 -19.18
N PHE A 85 9.73 -8.19 -19.82
CA PHE A 85 9.67 -9.57 -19.32
C PHE A 85 11.02 -10.27 -19.35
N GLU A 86 11.86 -10.00 -20.35
CA GLU A 86 13.24 -10.46 -20.38
C GLU A 86 14.05 -9.90 -19.21
N GLY A 87 14.05 -8.58 -19.01
CA GLY A 87 14.80 -7.93 -17.92
C GLY A 87 14.29 -8.35 -16.53
N PHE A 88 12.98 -8.48 -16.36
CA PHE A 88 12.36 -8.94 -15.13
C PHE A 88 12.77 -10.38 -14.80
N SER A 89 12.74 -11.27 -15.78
CA SER A 89 13.19 -12.66 -15.62
C SER A 89 14.69 -12.75 -15.33
N GLN A 90 15.50 -11.83 -15.88
CA GLN A 90 16.93 -11.74 -15.56
C GLN A 90 17.17 -11.31 -14.10
N ASP A 91 16.44 -10.29 -13.62
CA ASP A 91 16.50 -9.84 -12.22
C ASP A 91 16.17 -11.00 -11.25
N LEU A 92 15.10 -11.76 -11.57
CA LEU A 92 14.66 -12.95 -10.81
C LEU A 92 15.66 -14.12 -10.79
N ARG A 93 16.61 -14.14 -11.72
CA ARG A 93 17.66 -15.17 -11.84
C ARG A 93 19.05 -14.66 -11.43
N SER A 94 19.12 -13.50 -10.77
CA SER A 94 20.37 -12.92 -10.29
C SER A 94 21.10 -13.87 -9.33
N LYS A 95 22.24 -14.41 -9.78
CA LYS A 95 23.10 -15.29 -8.96
C LYS A 95 23.67 -14.58 -7.74
N GLU A 96 23.94 -13.28 -7.85
CA GLU A 96 24.45 -12.49 -6.72
C GLU A 96 23.39 -12.34 -5.64
N SER A 97 22.18 -11.91 -6.02
CA SER A 97 21.06 -11.77 -5.09
C SER A 97 20.67 -13.11 -4.48
N TRP A 98 20.78 -14.20 -5.25
CA TRP A 98 20.49 -15.55 -4.74
C TRP A 98 21.45 -15.98 -3.65
N ARG A 99 22.75 -15.79 -3.84
CA ARG A 99 23.76 -16.07 -2.81
C ARG A 99 23.48 -15.29 -1.54
N GLU A 100 23.20 -13.99 -1.67
CA GLU A 100 22.88 -13.15 -0.52
C GLU A 100 21.62 -13.62 0.22
N PHE A 101 20.57 -13.95 -0.52
CA PHE A 101 19.33 -14.48 0.07
C PHE A 101 19.58 -15.78 0.84
N CYS A 102 20.33 -16.72 0.25
CA CYS A 102 20.73 -17.97 0.89
C CYS A 102 21.56 -17.73 2.15
N ASP A 103 22.52 -16.81 2.11
CA ASP A 103 23.38 -16.46 3.26
C ASP A 103 22.57 -15.88 4.42
N ILE A 104 21.66 -14.94 4.13
CA ILE A 104 20.78 -14.34 5.14
C ILE A 104 19.89 -15.42 5.77
N ARG A 105 19.31 -16.28 4.93
CA ARG A 105 18.42 -17.36 5.39
C ARG A 105 19.18 -18.39 6.23
N GLY A 106 20.38 -18.78 5.82
CA GLY A 106 21.23 -19.72 6.56
C GLY A 106 21.64 -19.19 7.93
N LYS A 107 21.99 -17.90 8.03
CA LYS A 107 22.29 -17.24 9.31
C LYS A 107 21.08 -17.20 10.25
N ASN A 108 19.87 -17.03 9.71
CA ASN A 108 18.64 -17.00 10.50
C ASN A 108 18.13 -18.38 10.92
N GLN A 109 18.62 -19.46 10.29
CA GLN A 109 18.22 -20.85 10.60
C GLN A 109 19.18 -21.56 11.57
N SER A 110 20.35 -20.99 11.87
CA SER A 110 21.34 -21.59 12.78
C SER A 110 21.48 -20.83 14.10
N PRO A 111 20.79 -21.27 15.16
CA PRO A 111 21.21 -21.01 16.54
C PRO A 111 21.49 -22.32 17.28
N THR A 112 22.34 -23.22 16.78
CA THR A 112 22.99 -24.26 17.60
C THR A 112 24.13 -24.97 16.85
N HIS A 113 25.29 -24.97 17.53
CA HIS A 113 26.47 -25.82 17.36
C HIS A 113 27.40 -25.58 16.15
N GLY A 114 28.66 -25.31 16.53
CA GLY A 114 29.77 -25.10 15.63
C GLY A 114 29.99 -26.31 14.74
N VAL A 115 29.95 -26.05 13.44
CA VAL A 115 30.56 -26.87 12.41
C VAL A 115 31.23 -25.89 11.45
N ASP A 116 32.48 -26.19 11.11
CA ASP A 116 33.40 -25.28 10.42
C ASP A 116 32.83 -24.72 9.11
N ALA A 117 32.78 -23.39 9.03
CA ALA A 117 32.16 -22.59 7.96
C ALA A 117 33.03 -22.45 6.69
N THR A 118 33.86 -23.44 6.36
CA THR A 118 34.88 -23.30 5.31
C THR A 118 34.78 -24.30 4.15
N SER A 119 33.71 -25.10 4.05
CA SER A 119 33.54 -26.06 2.94
C SER A 119 32.20 -26.03 2.18
N ALA A 120 31.25 -25.17 2.55
CA ALA A 120 29.91 -25.14 1.93
C ALA A 120 29.74 -24.08 0.80
N ALA A 121 30.76 -23.26 0.53
CA ALA A 121 30.65 -22.13 -0.40
C ALA A 121 30.57 -22.53 -1.89
N ASP A 122 30.97 -23.76 -2.24
CA ASP A 122 31.10 -24.21 -3.64
C ASP A 122 29.90 -24.98 -4.22
N SER A 123 28.78 -25.10 -3.49
CA SER A 123 27.61 -25.86 -4.00
C SER A 123 26.26 -25.23 -3.72
N LEU A 124 26.16 -23.89 -3.75
CA LEU A 124 24.84 -23.27 -3.75
C LEU A 124 24.08 -23.71 -5.02
N PRO A 125 22.83 -24.21 -4.90
CA PRO A 125 22.02 -24.54 -6.06
C PRO A 125 21.84 -23.28 -6.93
N PRO A 126 21.58 -23.42 -8.24
CA PRO A 126 21.25 -22.27 -9.06
C PRO A 126 19.99 -21.57 -8.53
N PRO A 127 19.82 -20.27 -8.82
CA PRO A 127 18.57 -19.57 -8.53
C PRO A 127 17.39 -20.31 -9.19
N PRO A 128 16.21 -20.31 -8.56
CA PRO A 128 15.02 -20.94 -9.12
C PRO A 128 14.69 -20.43 -10.52
N ASP A 129 14.22 -21.34 -11.37
CA ASP A 129 13.68 -20.95 -12.67
C ASP A 129 12.25 -20.42 -12.50
N ILE A 130 12.10 -19.12 -12.67
CA ILE A 130 10.82 -18.41 -12.54
C ILE A 130 10.35 -17.99 -13.94
N ASP A 131 9.09 -18.25 -14.22
CA ASP A 131 8.36 -17.68 -15.36
C ASP A 131 7.91 -16.26 -14.98
N GLY A 132 8.72 -15.26 -15.33
CA GLY A 132 8.49 -13.87 -14.97
C GLY A 132 7.25 -13.27 -15.64
N GLU A 133 6.89 -13.71 -16.84
CA GLU A 133 5.70 -13.23 -17.54
C GLU A 133 4.43 -13.80 -16.91
N TRP A 134 4.38 -15.11 -16.67
CA TRP A 134 3.24 -15.73 -15.98
C TRP A 134 3.03 -15.11 -14.61
N LEU A 135 4.12 -14.98 -13.83
CA LEU A 135 4.08 -14.41 -12.48
C LEU A 135 3.55 -12.96 -12.49
N PHE A 136 4.01 -12.15 -13.45
CA PHE A 136 3.54 -10.78 -13.62
C PHE A 136 2.02 -10.74 -13.83
N TRP A 137 1.50 -11.55 -14.77
CA TRP A 137 0.08 -11.53 -15.08
C TRP A 137 -0.78 -12.09 -13.96
N GLU A 138 -0.28 -13.07 -13.21
CA GLU A 138 -0.99 -13.58 -12.03
C GLU A 138 -1.04 -12.54 -10.90
N MET A 139 0.04 -11.79 -10.68
CA MET A 139 0.03 -10.64 -9.77
C MET A 139 -1.01 -9.59 -10.18
N MET A 140 -1.12 -9.27 -11.47
CA MET A 140 -2.13 -8.33 -11.97
C MET A 140 -3.55 -8.87 -11.81
N ARG A 141 -3.76 -10.17 -12.03
CA ARG A 141 -5.05 -10.84 -11.86
C ARG A 141 -5.52 -10.81 -10.41
N VAL A 142 -4.64 -11.12 -9.45
CA VAL A 142 -5.00 -11.07 -8.03
C VAL A 142 -5.30 -9.63 -7.58
N ALA A 143 -4.60 -8.65 -8.15
CA ALA A 143 -4.81 -7.24 -7.86
C ALA A 143 -5.95 -6.57 -8.66
N SER A 144 -6.86 -7.34 -9.27
CA SER A 144 -8.04 -6.76 -9.94
C SER A 144 -9.31 -6.78 -9.08
N ASP A 145 -9.41 -7.72 -8.14
CA ASP A 145 -10.65 -7.98 -7.41
C ASP A 145 -10.77 -7.04 -6.20
N PRO A 146 -11.89 -6.31 -6.03
CA PRO A 146 -12.11 -5.45 -4.86
C PRO A 146 -12.03 -6.22 -3.55
N ASP A 147 -11.35 -5.65 -2.56
CA ASP A 147 -11.29 -6.25 -1.23
C ASP A 147 -12.68 -6.20 -0.55
N PRO A 148 -13.17 -7.32 0.02
CA PRO A 148 -14.53 -7.41 0.55
C PRO A 148 -14.80 -6.52 1.77
N PHE A 149 -13.77 -6.01 2.44
CA PHE A 149 -13.93 -5.15 3.62
C PHE A 149 -13.57 -3.70 3.34
N MET A 150 -12.43 -3.47 2.65
CA MET A 150 -11.97 -2.12 2.35
C MET A 150 -12.84 -1.45 1.28
N TYR A 151 -13.32 -2.16 0.26
CA TYR A 151 -14.13 -1.54 -0.78
C TYR A 151 -15.49 -1.01 -0.26
N PRO A 152 -16.27 -1.77 0.54
CA PRO A 152 -17.45 -1.22 1.21
C PRO A 152 -17.14 -0.05 2.14
N ALA A 153 -16.04 -0.12 2.90
CA ALA A 153 -15.59 0.98 3.74
C ALA A 153 -15.29 2.25 2.93
N LEU A 154 -14.60 2.10 1.79
CA LEU A 154 -14.27 3.20 0.88
C LEU A 154 -15.53 3.90 0.34
N LYS A 155 -16.58 3.14 0.00
CA LYS A 155 -17.88 3.72 -0.41
C LYS A 155 -18.52 4.54 0.71
N LYS A 156 -18.48 4.05 1.96
CA LYS A 156 -19.02 4.77 3.12
C LYS A 156 -18.21 6.04 3.41
N LEU A 157 -16.89 5.96 3.34
CA LEU A 157 -15.99 7.11 3.47
C LEU A 157 -16.30 8.17 2.42
N LYS A 158 -16.42 7.77 1.15
CA LYS A 158 -16.76 8.67 0.04
C LYS A 158 -18.13 9.32 0.22
N ALA A 159 -19.14 8.52 0.56
CA ALA A 159 -20.50 9.00 0.78
C ALA A 159 -20.62 9.96 1.97
N SER A 160 -19.72 9.88 2.95
CA SER A 160 -19.73 10.76 4.12
C SER A 160 -19.45 12.23 3.79
N GLY A 161 -18.70 12.50 2.72
CA GLY A 161 -18.23 13.85 2.36
C GLY A 161 -17.24 14.48 3.36
N GLN A 162 -16.85 13.78 4.43
CA GLN A 162 -16.04 14.36 5.51
C GLN A 162 -14.54 14.42 5.19
N PHE A 163 -14.08 13.59 4.25
CA PHE A 163 -12.67 13.40 3.95
C PHE A 163 -12.41 13.50 2.46
N LEU A 164 -11.27 14.07 2.08
CA LEU A 164 -10.74 13.89 0.74
C LEU A 164 -10.26 12.44 0.59
N ILE A 165 -10.77 11.72 -0.42
CA ILE A 165 -10.41 10.32 -0.67
C ILE A 165 -9.44 10.26 -1.84
N ALA A 166 -8.20 9.86 -1.59
CA ALA A 166 -7.15 9.83 -2.59
C ALA A 166 -6.46 8.47 -2.68
N ALA A 167 -5.87 8.18 -3.84
CA ALA A 167 -5.07 6.97 -4.07
C ALA A 167 -3.63 7.31 -4.47
N LEU A 168 -2.66 6.55 -3.96
CA LEU A 168 -1.26 6.60 -4.32
C LEU A 168 -0.72 5.18 -4.52
N SER A 169 -0.51 4.79 -5.77
CA SER A 169 -0.15 3.41 -6.09
C SER A 169 1.09 3.33 -7.00
N ASN A 170 1.96 2.38 -6.67
CA ASN A 170 2.98 1.93 -7.60
C ASN A 170 2.27 1.10 -8.68
N THR A 171 2.25 1.61 -9.90
CA THR A 171 1.43 1.14 -11.02
C THR A 171 2.29 1.02 -12.27
N VAL A 172 1.74 0.39 -13.31
CA VAL A 172 2.38 0.22 -14.61
C VAL A 172 1.51 0.86 -15.69
N ILE A 173 2.11 1.20 -16.84
CA ILE A 173 1.35 1.64 -18.03
C ILE A 173 1.12 0.40 -18.90
N PHE A 174 -0.14 -0.03 -18.98
CA PHE A 174 -0.54 -1.16 -19.81
C PHE A 174 -0.58 -0.77 -21.30
N PRO A 175 -0.31 -1.72 -22.21
CA PRO A 175 -0.56 -1.52 -23.64
C PRO A 175 -2.04 -1.20 -23.91
N GLU A 176 -2.32 -0.30 -24.86
CA GLU A 176 -3.67 0.28 -25.12
C GLU A 176 -4.78 -0.76 -25.34
N ASN A 177 -4.46 -1.97 -25.78
CA ASN A 177 -5.43 -3.04 -26.06
C ASN A 177 -5.33 -4.23 -25.11
N HIS A 178 -4.61 -4.11 -24.00
CA HIS A 178 -4.47 -5.20 -23.04
C HIS A 178 -5.73 -5.37 -22.18
N ALA A 179 -6.05 -6.58 -21.71
CA ALA A 179 -7.21 -6.83 -20.85
C ALA A 179 -7.22 -5.96 -19.56
N TYR A 180 -6.02 -5.70 -19.02
CA TYR A 180 -5.80 -4.84 -17.85
C TYR A 180 -5.59 -3.35 -18.18
N SER A 181 -5.72 -2.93 -19.44
CA SER A 181 -5.58 -1.51 -19.85
C SER A 181 -6.61 -0.59 -19.19
N LYS A 182 -7.76 -1.13 -18.80
CA LYS A 182 -8.79 -0.40 -18.04
C LYS A 182 -8.37 -0.13 -16.59
N GLY A 183 -7.28 -0.73 -16.12
CA GLY A 183 -6.75 -0.57 -14.77
C GLY A 183 -7.60 -1.28 -13.73
N ILE A 184 -7.62 -0.70 -12.52
CA ILE A 184 -8.47 -1.13 -11.42
C ILE A 184 -9.93 -1.04 -11.86
N ALA A 185 -10.79 -1.95 -11.38
CA ALA A 185 -12.23 -1.88 -11.65
C ALA A 185 -12.77 -0.45 -11.49
N ASP A 186 -13.52 0.04 -12.49
CA ASP A 186 -14.09 1.40 -12.52
C ASP A 186 -14.83 1.75 -11.22
N GLU A 187 -15.43 0.73 -10.60
CA GLU A 187 -16.14 0.80 -9.32
C GLU A 187 -15.25 1.22 -8.15
N VAL A 188 -13.99 0.74 -8.08
CA VAL A 188 -13.00 1.14 -7.08
C VAL A 188 -12.42 2.50 -7.44
N ARG A 189 -12.05 2.71 -8.71
CA ARG A 189 -11.45 3.96 -9.19
C ARG A 189 -12.36 5.17 -8.94
N SER A 190 -13.66 5.01 -9.10
CA SER A 190 -14.67 6.07 -8.95
C SER A 190 -14.82 6.59 -7.51
N GLN A 191 -14.27 5.89 -6.51
CA GLN A 191 -14.34 6.36 -5.11
C GLN A 191 -13.30 7.45 -4.80
N PHE A 192 -12.28 7.62 -5.64
CA PHE A 192 -11.16 8.53 -5.38
C PHE A 192 -11.33 9.88 -6.08
N ASP A 193 -11.25 10.97 -5.31
CA ASP A 193 -11.15 12.35 -5.79
C ASP A 193 -9.85 12.59 -6.56
N VAL A 194 -8.75 12.11 -6.01
CA VAL A 194 -7.40 12.27 -6.56
C VAL A 194 -6.77 10.89 -6.69
N PHE A 195 -6.17 10.60 -7.85
CA PHE A 195 -5.52 9.33 -8.11
C PHE A 195 -4.12 9.56 -8.67
N ILE A 196 -3.10 9.13 -7.93
CA ILE A 196 -1.70 9.26 -8.30
C ILE A 196 -1.16 7.89 -8.73
N SER A 197 -0.82 7.78 -10.00
CA SER A 197 -0.14 6.63 -10.59
C SER A 197 1.35 6.92 -10.72
N SER A 198 2.18 6.11 -10.06
CA SER A 198 3.65 6.21 -10.09
C SER A 198 4.22 6.30 -11.52
N ALA A 199 3.76 5.43 -12.42
CA ALA A 199 4.30 5.35 -13.78
C ALA A 199 3.93 6.55 -14.64
N HIS A 200 2.81 7.21 -14.37
CA HIS A 200 2.40 8.42 -15.08
C HIS A 200 3.13 9.67 -14.58
N VAL A 201 3.58 9.67 -13.31
CA VAL A 201 4.25 10.83 -12.70
C VAL A 201 5.77 10.70 -12.64
N GLY A 202 6.32 9.53 -12.98
CA GLY A 202 7.77 9.29 -12.98
C GLY A 202 8.39 9.13 -11.60
N LEU A 203 7.59 8.98 -10.55
CA LEU A 203 8.03 8.83 -9.15
C LEU A 203 7.56 7.49 -8.62
N ARG A 204 8.19 6.97 -7.55
CA ARG A 204 7.83 5.66 -6.98
C ARG A 204 7.91 5.67 -5.46
N LYS A 205 6.96 5.02 -4.77
CA LYS A 205 7.16 4.68 -3.35
C LYS A 205 8.35 3.71 -3.23
N PRO A 206 9.23 3.84 -2.20
CA PRO A 206 9.12 4.70 -1.03
C PRO A 206 9.95 6.01 -1.13
N ASP A 207 10.18 6.57 -2.32
CA ASP A 207 10.84 7.86 -2.47
C ASP A 207 10.02 8.98 -1.80
N PRO A 208 10.58 9.80 -0.88
CA PRO A 208 9.86 10.91 -0.24
C PRO A 208 9.14 11.85 -1.22
N GLN A 209 9.68 12.06 -2.43
CA GLN A 209 9.13 12.99 -3.41
C GLN A 209 7.71 12.63 -3.86
N ILE A 210 7.37 11.33 -3.94
CA ILE A 210 6.03 10.93 -4.38
C ILE A 210 4.95 11.27 -3.35
N TYR A 211 5.29 11.26 -2.07
CA TYR A 211 4.38 11.61 -0.98
C TYR A 211 4.12 13.12 -0.95
N LEU A 212 5.18 13.92 -1.15
CA LEU A 212 5.07 15.38 -1.25
C LEU A 212 4.25 15.78 -2.48
N TYR A 213 4.48 15.11 -3.61
CA TYR A 213 3.69 15.29 -4.82
C TYR A 213 2.21 14.94 -4.60
N ALA A 214 1.91 13.84 -3.90
CA ALA A 214 0.53 13.46 -3.59
C ALA A 214 -0.18 14.55 -2.75
N VAL A 215 0.51 15.13 -1.76
CA VAL A 215 -0.03 16.26 -0.97
C VAL A 215 -0.26 17.49 -1.83
N GLU A 216 0.67 17.84 -2.71
CA GLU A 216 0.49 18.95 -3.66
C GLU A 216 -0.76 18.76 -4.53
N LYS A 217 -1.00 17.54 -5.05
CA LYS A 217 -2.18 17.24 -5.86
C LYS A 217 -3.48 17.31 -5.06
N MET A 218 -3.47 16.78 -3.83
CA MET A 218 -4.62 16.87 -2.93
C MET A 218 -4.94 18.31 -2.54
N ASP A 219 -3.93 19.11 -2.19
CA ASP A 219 -4.07 20.54 -1.87
C ASP A 219 -4.61 21.33 -3.08
N GLY A 220 -4.05 21.11 -4.26
CA GLY A 220 -4.51 21.71 -5.52
C GLY A 220 -5.98 21.40 -5.82
N TYR A 221 -6.39 20.12 -5.70
CA TYR A 221 -7.77 19.69 -5.90
C TYR A 221 -8.74 20.41 -4.93
N VAL A 222 -8.40 20.45 -3.64
CA VAL A 222 -9.24 21.09 -2.62
C VAL A 222 -9.36 22.60 -2.88
N ARG A 223 -8.26 23.27 -3.24
CA ARG A 223 -8.29 24.72 -3.57
C ARG A 223 -9.10 25.02 -4.82
N GLU A 224 -9.06 24.15 -5.82
CA GLU A 224 -9.87 24.30 -7.03
C GLU A 224 -11.36 24.14 -6.73
N LYS A 225 -11.75 23.07 -6.02
CA LYS A 225 -13.13 22.85 -5.59
C LYS A 225 -13.67 24.00 -4.75
N ALA A 226 -12.88 24.45 -3.78
CA ALA A 226 -13.21 25.61 -2.94
C ALA A 226 -13.53 26.88 -3.75
N ARG A 227 -12.87 27.09 -4.90
CA ARG A 227 -13.12 28.23 -5.78
C ARG A 227 -14.41 28.08 -6.59
N VAL A 228 -14.79 26.86 -6.95
CA VAL A 228 -15.91 26.58 -7.86
C VAL A 228 -17.26 26.51 -7.13
N ASP A 229 -17.33 25.80 -6.00
CA ASP A 229 -18.60 25.52 -5.30
C ASP A 229 -18.66 26.01 -3.85
N GLY A 230 -17.51 26.31 -3.24
CA GLY A 230 -17.38 26.72 -1.83
C GLY A 230 -17.86 25.69 -0.80
N SER A 231 -18.35 24.51 -1.20
CA SER A 231 -18.94 23.51 -0.31
C SER A 231 -17.86 22.67 0.37
N LEU A 232 -16.84 22.23 -0.38
CA LEU A 232 -15.76 21.42 0.17
C LEU A 232 -14.88 22.22 1.17
N ALA A 233 -14.72 23.52 0.94
CA ALA A 233 -14.04 24.43 1.89
C ALA A 233 -14.82 24.62 3.20
N LYS A 234 -16.15 24.49 3.16
CA LYS A 234 -17.00 24.55 4.34
C LYS A 234 -16.92 23.25 5.14
N GLU A 235 -16.78 22.12 4.46
CA GLU A 235 -16.69 20.77 5.02
C GLU A 235 -15.31 20.47 5.63
N LEU A 236 -14.20 20.85 4.97
CA LEU A 236 -12.82 20.65 5.47
C LEU A 236 -12.34 21.71 6.48
N GLY A 237 -13.20 22.65 6.86
CA GLY A 237 -12.93 23.71 7.83
C GLY A 237 -12.26 24.97 7.25
N ARG A 238 -12.09 26.00 8.10
CA ARG A 238 -11.73 27.38 7.70
C ARG A 238 -10.31 27.56 7.11
N ASP A 239 -9.44 26.56 7.21
CA ASP A 239 -8.09 26.59 6.66
C ASP A 239 -8.02 25.72 5.39
N ILE A 240 -8.12 26.41 4.25
CA ILE A 240 -8.20 25.79 2.92
C ILE A 240 -6.81 25.28 2.55
N GLY A 241 -6.63 23.95 2.63
CA GLY A 241 -5.43 23.27 2.17
C GLY A 241 -5.19 21.91 2.84
N ILE A 242 -4.30 21.13 2.23
CA ILE A 242 -3.86 19.82 2.73
C ILE A 242 -2.36 19.89 3.02
N ALA A 243 -1.97 19.69 4.28
CA ALA A 243 -0.57 19.46 4.67
C ALA A 243 -0.30 17.96 4.89
N THR A 244 0.98 17.55 4.94
CA THR A 244 1.33 16.15 5.21
C THR A 244 0.74 15.63 6.52
N SER A 245 0.71 16.47 7.56
CA SER A 245 0.11 16.14 8.86
C SER A 245 -1.41 16.01 8.86
N ASP A 246 -2.09 16.44 7.78
CA ASP A 246 -3.54 16.27 7.63
C ASP A 246 -3.89 14.94 6.92
N VAL A 247 -2.90 14.13 6.52
CA VAL A 247 -3.07 12.91 5.72
C VAL A 247 -2.82 11.66 6.57
N ILE A 248 -3.68 10.66 6.41
CA ILE A 248 -3.38 9.27 6.81
C ILE A 248 -3.18 8.43 5.57
N PHE A 249 -2.04 7.73 5.51
CA PHE A 249 -1.67 6.84 4.43
C PHE A 249 -1.86 5.36 4.81
N LEU A 250 -2.54 4.62 3.95
CA LEU A 250 -2.80 3.19 4.09
C LEU A 250 -2.01 2.40 3.04
N ASP A 251 -1.24 1.43 3.46
CA ASP A 251 -0.37 0.62 2.58
C ASP A 251 -0.10 -0.72 3.27
N ASP A 252 0.13 -1.78 2.48
CA ASP A 252 0.51 -3.11 3.00
C ASP A 252 2.04 -3.25 3.17
N ILE A 253 2.82 -2.36 2.54
CA ILE A 253 4.28 -2.37 2.55
C ILE A 253 4.82 -1.43 3.64
N GLY A 254 5.47 -2.01 4.65
CA GLY A 254 6.03 -1.25 5.78
C GLY A 254 7.09 -0.20 5.40
N ALA A 255 7.87 -0.43 4.33
CA ALA A 255 8.85 0.55 3.86
C ALA A 255 8.18 1.82 3.32
N ASN A 256 7.04 1.68 2.64
CA ASN A 256 6.26 2.82 2.14
C ASN A 256 5.72 3.64 3.32
N LEU A 257 5.10 2.98 4.29
CA LEU A 257 4.59 3.61 5.51
C LEU A 257 5.70 4.31 6.31
N LYS A 258 6.89 3.72 6.38
CA LYS A 258 8.03 4.34 7.05
C LYS A 258 8.37 5.69 6.42
N THR A 259 8.41 5.79 5.09
CA THR A 259 8.64 7.07 4.42
C THR A 259 7.48 8.04 4.58
N ALA A 260 6.23 7.57 4.47
CA ALA A 260 5.06 8.40 4.73
C ALA A 260 5.12 9.06 6.12
N LYS A 261 5.49 8.29 7.15
CA LYS A 261 5.69 8.81 8.50
C LYS A 261 6.86 9.80 8.59
N MET A 262 7.97 9.56 7.88
CA MET A 262 9.11 10.50 7.83
C MET A 262 8.73 11.86 7.23
N VAL A 263 7.81 11.90 6.25
CA VAL A 263 7.33 13.17 5.66
C VAL A 263 6.18 13.81 6.47
N GLY A 264 5.76 13.19 7.58
CA GLY A 264 4.80 13.75 8.53
C GLY A 264 3.36 13.24 8.40
N MET A 265 3.09 12.19 7.61
CA MET A 265 1.76 11.59 7.52
C MET A 265 1.47 10.67 8.70
N GLY A 266 0.20 10.55 9.06
CA GLY A 266 -0.28 9.39 9.81
C GLY A 266 -0.28 8.15 8.92
N THR A 267 -0.24 6.96 9.52
CA THR A 267 -0.13 5.70 8.77
C THR A 267 -0.96 4.60 9.39
N ILE A 268 -1.65 3.82 8.56
CA ILE A 268 -2.32 2.57 8.94
C ILE A 268 -1.70 1.45 8.11
N LYS A 269 -1.24 0.38 8.77
CA LYS A 269 -0.67 -0.76 8.07
C LYS A 269 -1.76 -1.77 7.76
N VAL A 270 -1.95 -2.08 6.49
CA VAL A 270 -2.82 -3.19 6.09
C VAL A 270 -2.01 -4.47 6.17
N GLN A 271 -2.45 -5.40 7.03
CA GLN A 271 -1.79 -6.70 7.15
C GLN A 271 -2.37 -7.65 6.11
N LEU A 272 -1.50 -8.36 5.39
CA LEU A 272 -1.93 -9.39 4.43
C LEU A 272 -2.85 -10.41 5.13
N GLY A 273 -4.02 -10.69 4.55
CA GLY A 273 -5.04 -11.57 5.12
C GLY A 273 -5.81 -10.95 6.31
N ASN A 274 -5.59 -9.68 6.63
CA ASN A 274 -6.19 -8.99 7.76
C ASN A 274 -6.50 -7.52 7.43
N VAL A 275 -7.39 -7.33 6.46
CA VAL A 275 -7.86 -5.99 6.06
C VAL A 275 -8.86 -5.44 7.08
N VAL A 276 -9.61 -6.30 7.78
CA VAL A 276 -10.60 -5.93 8.80
C VAL A 276 -9.99 -5.06 9.90
N ASP A 277 -8.78 -5.36 10.39
CA ASP A 277 -8.12 -4.52 11.41
C ASP A 277 -7.85 -3.11 10.91
N ALA A 278 -7.38 -2.97 9.66
CA ALA A 278 -7.12 -1.66 9.07
C ALA A 278 -8.43 -0.87 8.93
N VAL A 279 -9.55 -1.53 8.59
CA VAL A 279 -10.86 -0.88 8.58
C VAL A 279 -11.27 -0.47 10.00
N LYS A 280 -11.07 -1.29 11.03
CA LYS A 280 -11.32 -0.91 12.44
C LYS A 280 -10.45 0.26 12.89
N GLU A 281 -9.21 0.36 12.41
CA GLU A 281 -8.36 1.53 12.65
C GLU A 281 -8.91 2.77 11.93
N LEU A 282 -9.39 2.64 10.70
CA LEU A 282 -10.09 3.72 10.00
C LEU A 282 -11.34 4.18 10.77
N GLU A 283 -12.16 3.27 11.30
CA GLU A 283 -13.35 3.63 12.11
C GLU A 283 -12.94 4.48 13.31
N LYS A 284 -11.88 4.09 14.04
CA LYS A 284 -11.39 4.85 15.20
C LYS A 284 -10.96 6.27 14.83
N VAL A 285 -10.27 6.42 13.70
CA VAL A 285 -9.71 7.72 13.31
C VAL A 285 -10.76 8.62 12.65
N THR A 286 -11.68 8.04 11.89
CA THR A 286 -12.73 8.78 11.17
C THR A 286 -13.97 9.02 12.03
N GLY A 287 -14.21 8.19 13.05
CA GLY A 287 -15.46 8.20 13.83
C GLY A 287 -16.66 7.62 13.07
N LEU A 288 -16.44 7.01 11.91
CA LEU A 288 -17.48 6.39 11.08
C LEU A 288 -17.58 4.89 11.35
N GLU A 289 -18.78 4.35 11.17
CA GLU A 289 -19.02 2.90 11.15
C GLU A 289 -18.82 2.38 9.71
N LEU A 290 -17.71 1.69 9.49
CA LEU A 290 -17.26 1.27 8.16
C LEU A 290 -17.50 -0.22 7.90
N LEU A 291 -17.43 -1.07 8.93
CA LEU A 291 -17.77 -2.49 8.83
C LEU A 291 -19.29 -2.73 8.87
N GLY A 292 -19.74 -3.90 8.41
CA GLY A 292 -21.10 -4.39 8.68
C GLY A 292 -21.19 -5.05 10.06
N GLU A 293 -22.41 -5.26 10.58
CA GLU A 293 -22.63 -5.90 11.88
C GLU A 293 -21.99 -7.30 11.98
N ASP A 294 -22.03 -8.09 10.90
CA ASP A 294 -21.43 -9.42 10.87
C ASP A 294 -19.90 -9.36 10.71
N ASP A 295 -19.38 -8.37 10.00
CA ASP A 295 -17.94 -8.19 9.79
C ASP A 295 -17.23 -7.71 11.06
N SER A 296 -17.94 -6.93 11.89
CA SER A 296 -17.42 -6.43 13.16
C SER A 296 -17.00 -7.57 14.11
N LYS A 297 -17.67 -8.73 14.00
CA LYS A 297 -17.46 -9.95 14.79
C LYS A 297 -16.40 -10.89 14.23
N LEU A 298 -15.88 -10.65 13.01
CA LEU A 298 -14.90 -11.53 12.34
C LEU A 298 -13.52 -11.56 13.02
N ARG A 299 -13.36 -11.01 14.24
CA ARG A 299 -12.15 -11.12 15.06
C ARG A 299 -12.48 -11.23 16.56
N LEU A 300 -12.53 -12.46 17.04
CA LEU A 300 -11.91 -12.94 18.28
C LEU A 300 -10.95 -14.07 17.90
#